data_AF-A0A3R6YK08-F1
#
_entry.id   AF-A0A3R6YK08-F1
#
_cell.length_a   1.000
_cell.length_b   1.000
_cell.length_c   1.000
_cell.angle_alpha   90.00
_cell.angle_beta   90.00
_cell.angle_gamma   90.00
#
_symmetry.space_group_name_H-M   'P 1'
#
loop_
_entity.id
_entity.type
_entity.pdbx_description
1 polymer ?
#
loop_
_entity_poly.entity_id
_entity_poly.type
_entity_poly.pdbx_seq_one_letter_code
_entity_poly.pdbx_strand_id
1 'polypeptide(L)'
;MSFLDKRESKSQPGRLGVNLKEVPQTTNIPFAMFQAEVEELPKLPGGKPGPAEIYNWSVRPERRLYQNMRLTQVDGVALAGCKYTEVVEKLKRAARPVKLKVCGCLLGEGETSALDAAPTSSSSAHPTASSTAIAPSSAPLSAYSVQKQKKEEYMNLLVTTELSNEMWRLETQKVQWTYRQLRFKWNLLSASLSGLLEAQVKAKKQIEAATADKAKYDEMLVHLHKQETGLIVSPEVQRTNDLGAKNAELTQDIGHMTAGNKKLRRERDANQRHLDELDAQLVHGLNQHPAIPDSLVGVVDDSMSTEVKLAVVRQRVAAMEMEMRKEEAKTRQADVELAQLSKVYNQQTEVILESSRGGMSVSPVTLMLSGFSPDNPVSAPPPVPQESSLMGNGSSKKPPKELVFTVSTTQAQNRFQANTMDELREWVTAILTFHSGWMNTRV
;
A
#
# COMPACT_ATOMS: atom_id res chain seq x y z
N MET A 1 -20.78 -16.38 -19.77
CA MET A 1 -21.87 -16.29 -20.77
C MET A 1 -22.83 -17.45 -20.52
N SER A 2 -24.02 -17.16 -19.98
CA SER A 2 -25.08 -18.13 -19.79
C SER A 2 -25.82 -18.35 -21.11
N PHE A 3 -25.99 -19.62 -21.50
CA PHE A 3 -26.82 -20.03 -22.63
C PHE A 3 -28.30 -19.74 -22.30
N LEU A 4 -28.72 -18.51 -22.57
CA LEU A 4 -30.12 -18.12 -22.63
C LEU A 4 -30.64 -18.52 -24.01
N ASP A 5 -31.42 -19.60 -24.09
CA ASP A 5 -32.18 -19.92 -25.29
C ASP A 5 -33.29 -18.86 -25.45
N LYS A 6 -33.11 -17.96 -26.40
CA LYS A 6 -33.93 -16.75 -26.59
C LYS A 6 -34.98 -17.01 -27.67
N ARG A 7 -36.25 -17.07 -27.30
CA ARG A 7 -37.38 -17.28 -28.25
C ARG A 7 -38.25 -16.03 -28.34
N GLU A 8 -38.52 -15.55 -29.57
CA GLU A 8 -39.39 -14.39 -29.86
C GLU A 8 -40.67 -14.87 -30.53
N SER A 9 -41.85 -14.52 -29.99
CA SER A 9 -43.17 -14.82 -30.58
C SER A 9 -43.93 -13.53 -30.90
N LYS A 10 -44.59 -13.45 -32.07
CA LYS A 10 -45.45 -12.34 -32.50
C LYS A 10 -46.92 -12.81 -32.54
N SER A 11 -47.80 -12.20 -31.75
CA SER A 11 -49.24 -12.53 -31.74
C SER A 11 -50.08 -11.54 -32.56
N GLN A 12 -51.02 -12.05 -33.38
CA GLN A 12 -51.97 -11.26 -34.20
C GLN A 12 -52.98 -10.43 -33.34
N PRO A 13 -53.76 -9.49 -33.93
CA PRO A 13 -54.75 -8.70 -33.21
C PRO A 13 -55.85 -9.60 -32.60
N GLY A 14 -55.88 -9.74 -31.28
CA GLY A 14 -56.78 -10.64 -30.55
C GLY A 14 -56.23 -11.08 -29.19
N ARG A 15 -56.94 -11.96 -28.45
CA ARG A 15 -56.47 -12.55 -27.18
C ARG A 15 -55.05 -13.11 -27.36
N LEU A 16 -54.17 -12.87 -26.38
CA LEU A 16 -52.74 -13.23 -26.42
C LEU A 16 -52.47 -14.73 -26.62
N GLY A 17 -53.46 -15.59 -26.38
CA GLY A 17 -53.35 -17.04 -26.54
C GLY A 17 -52.48 -17.72 -25.48
N VAL A 18 -52.04 -16.97 -24.45
CA VAL A 18 -51.17 -17.43 -23.36
C VAL A 18 -51.77 -16.93 -22.04
N ASN A 19 -51.99 -17.83 -21.09
CA ASN A 19 -52.31 -17.47 -19.70
C ASN A 19 -51.02 -17.33 -18.90
N LEU A 20 -50.97 -16.34 -18.01
CA LEU A 20 -49.82 -16.08 -17.17
C LEU A 20 -50.17 -16.35 -15.71
N LYS A 21 -49.22 -16.92 -14.98
CA LYS A 21 -49.31 -17.15 -13.54
C LYS A 21 -48.24 -16.35 -12.81
N GLU A 22 -48.61 -15.82 -11.66
CA GLU A 22 -47.68 -15.18 -10.74
C GLU A 22 -46.81 -16.22 -10.04
N VAL A 23 -45.52 -15.91 -9.93
CA VAL A 23 -44.58 -16.81 -9.28
C VAL A 23 -44.09 -16.21 -7.98
N PRO A 24 -44.39 -16.86 -6.83
CA PRO A 24 -43.89 -16.47 -5.53
C PRO A 24 -42.36 -16.41 -5.53
N GLN A 25 -41.78 -15.38 -4.92
CA GLN A 25 -40.34 -15.21 -4.79
C GLN A 25 -39.81 -16.06 -3.63
N THR A 26 -39.41 -17.30 -3.89
CA THR A 26 -38.74 -18.16 -2.91
C THR A 26 -37.28 -18.40 -3.30
N THR A 27 -36.45 -18.76 -2.31
CA THR A 27 -34.99 -18.87 -2.43
C THR A 27 -34.49 -19.95 -3.38
N ASN A 28 -35.36 -20.86 -3.84
CA ASN A 28 -34.99 -22.02 -4.67
C ASN A 28 -35.44 -21.92 -6.14
N ILE A 29 -35.90 -20.75 -6.62
CA ILE A 29 -36.49 -20.62 -7.96
C ILE A 29 -35.44 -20.21 -9.01
N PRO A 30 -35.36 -20.93 -10.15
CA PRO A 30 -34.57 -20.47 -11.27
C PRO A 30 -35.16 -19.18 -11.83
N PHE A 31 -34.34 -18.13 -11.88
CA PHE A 31 -34.70 -16.79 -12.36
C PHE A 31 -35.69 -16.01 -11.48
N ALA A 32 -35.39 -15.88 -10.18
CA ALA A 32 -36.15 -15.06 -9.23
C ALA A 32 -36.50 -13.65 -9.75
N MET A 33 -35.65 -13.04 -10.57
CA MET A 33 -35.92 -11.70 -11.14
C MET A 33 -37.16 -11.61 -12.06
N PHE A 34 -37.77 -12.73 -12.50
CA PHE A 34 -38.95 -12.72 -13.37
C PHE A 34 -40.17 -13.35 -12.68
N GLN A 35 -41.22 -12.56 -12.48
CA GLN A 35 -42.38 -12.93 -11.65
C GLN A 35 -43.59 -13.47 -12.43
N ALA A 36 -43.49 -13.59 -13.76
CA ALA A 36 -44.56 -14.11 -14.62
C ALA A 36 -44.11 -15.35 -15.41
N GLU A 37 -44.91 -16.41 -15.37
CA GLU A 37 -44.68 -17.64 -16.14
C GLU A 37 -45.90 -18.02 -16.99
N VAL A 38 -45.66 -18.80 -18.06
CA VAL A 38 -46.72 -19.36 -18.90
C VAL A 38 -47.47 -20.44 -18.13
N GLU A 39 -48.71 -20.16 -17.73
CA GLU A 39 -49.56 -21.07 -16.98
C GLU A 39 -50.19 -22.14 -17.86
N GLU A 40 -50.78 -21.72 -18.98
CA GLU A 40 -51.45 -22.61 -19.92
C GLU A 40 -51.54 -21.92 -21.27
N LEU A 41 -51.62 -22.71 -22.34
CA LEU A 41 -51.99 -22.25 -23.67
C LEU A 41 -53.50 -22.52 -23.87
N PRO A 42 -54.38 -21.55 -23.56
CA PRO A 42 -55.83 -21.79 -23.58
C PRO A 42 -56.33 -22.18 -24.98
N LYS A 43 -57.10 -23.27 -25.03
CA LYS A 43 -57.83 -23.71 -26.23
C LYS A 43 -59.11 -22.88 -26.43
N LEU A 44 -59.55 -22.75 -27.67
CA LEU A 44 -60.82 -22.10 -27.99
C LEU A 44 -62.00 -23.00 -27.55
N PRO A 45 -63.17 -22.43 -27.21
CA PRO A 45 -64.36 -23.21 -26.90
C PRO A 45 -64.70 -24.17 -28.06
N GLY A 46 -64.85 -25.45 -27.74
CA GLY A 46 -64.97 -26.54 -28.73
C GLY A 46 -63.67 -27.28 -29.03
N GLY A 47 -62.60 -27.09 -28.24
CA GLY A 47 -61.36 -27.88 -28.32
C GLY A 47 -60.44 -27.52 -29.49
N LYS A 48 -60.75 -26.44 -30.22
CA LYS A 48 -59.92 -25.94 -31.32
C LYS A 48 -58.63 -25.30 -30.77
N PRO A 49 -57.51 -25.42 -31.50
CA PRO A 49 -56.22 -24.89 -31.06
C PRO A 49 -56.29 -23.37 -30.86
N GLY A 50 -55.70 -22.90 -29.76
CA GLY A 50 -55.63 -21.47 -29.44
C GLY A 50 -54.58 -20.72 -30.29
N PRO A 51 -54.58 -19.38 -30.29
CA PRO A 51 -53.61 -18.59 -31.07
C PRO A 51 -52.14 -18.93 -30.80
N ALA A 52 -51.77 -19.26 -29.57
CA ALA A 52 -50.40 -19.68 -29.24
C ALA A 52 -50.07 -21.11 -29.68
N GLU A 53 -51.05 -21.99 -29.75
CA GLU A 53 -50.89 -23.36 -30.26
C GLU A 53 -50.72 -23.35 -31.78
N ILE A 54 -51.49 -22.51 -32.48
CA ILE A 54 -51.31 -22.22 -33.91
C ILE A 54 -49.92 -21.62 -34.18
N TYR A 55 -49.46 -20.70 -33.33
CA TYR A 55 -48.09 -20.18 -33.39
C TYR A 55 -47.05 -21.31 -33.24
N ASN A 56 -47.22 -22.21 -32.27
CA ASN A 56 -46.33 -23.35 -32.07
C ASN A 56 -46.24 -24.29 -33.27
N TRP A 57 -47.30 -24.43 -34.07
CA TRP A 57 -47.28 -25.22 -35.30
C TRP A 57 -46.48 -24.55 -36.42
N SER A 58 -46.44 -23.22 -36.45
CA SER A 58 -45.69 -22.44 -37.44
C SER A 58 -44.19 -22.34 -37.17
N VAL A 59 -43.72 -22.77 -36.00
CA VAL A 59 -42.32 -22.66 -35.57
C VAL A 59 -41.70 -24.02 -35.25
N ARG A 60 -40.37 -24.11 -35.44
CA ARG A 60 -39.59 -25.31 -35.11
C ARG A 60 -39.73 -25.66 -33.61
N PRO A 61 -39.61 -26.93 -33.21
CA PRO A 61 -39.77 -27.38 -31.82
C PRO A 61 -38.97 -26.56 -30.79
N GLU A 62 -37.78 -26.10 -31.16
CA GLU A 62 -36.88 -25.31 -30.32
C GLU A 62 -37.36 -23.86 -30.12
N ARG A 63 -38.38 -23.40 -30.86
CA ARG A 63 -38.95 -22.05 -30.77
C ARG A 63 -40.38 -22.03 -30.25
N ARG A 64 -40.94 -23.20 -29.91
CA ARG A 64 -42.29 -23.33 -29.36
C ARG A 64 -42.36 -22.79 -27.94
N LEU A 65 -43.55 -22.30 -27.59
CA LEU A 65 -43.97 -21.90 -26.25
C LEU A 65 -44.46 -23.14 -25.50
N TYR A 66 -43.96 -23.34 -24.29
CA TYR A 66 -44.38 -24.42 -23.41
C TYR A 66 -44.87 -23.82 -22.07
N GLN A 67 -45.65 -24.61 -21.34
CA GLN A 67 -45.99 -24.32 -19.96
C GLN A 67 -44.72 -24.16 -19.10
N ASN A 68 -44.80 -23.36 -18.05
CA ASN A 68 -43.71 -23.07 -17.09
C ASN A 68 -42.52 -22.29 -17.67
N MET A 69 -42.63 -21.74 -18.88
CA MET A 69 -41.62 -20.81 -19.41
C MET A 69 -41.75 -19.42 -18.77
N ARG A 70 -40.63 -18.78 -18.41
CA ARG A 70 -40.58 -17.46 -17.77
C ARG A 70 -40.59 -16.32 -18.76
N LEU A 71 -41.46 -15.35 -18.55
CA LEU A 71 -41.49 -14.16 -19.40
C LEU A 71 -40.34 -13.22 -19.03
N THR A 72 -39.49 -12.92 -20.02
CA THR A 72 -38.28 -12.10 -19.84
C THR A 72 -38.38 -10.73 -20.48
N GLN A 73 -39.10 -10.61 -21.60
CA GLN A 73 -39.31 -9.34 -22.30
C GLN A 73 -40.71 -9.24 -22.92
N VAL A 74 -41.26 -8.02 -22.94
CA VAL A 74 -42.41 -7.60 -23.77
C VAL A 74 -41.93 -6.46 -24.67
N ASP A 75 -42.09 -6.59 -25.98
CA ASP A 75 -41.69 -5.59 -26.99
C ASP A 75 -40.23 -5.09 -26.85
N GLY A 76 -39.33 -5.99 -26.45
CA GLY A 76 -37.92 -5.69 -26.23
C GLY A 76 -37.58 -5.06 -24.88
N VAL A 77 -38.58 -4.72 -24.07
CA VAL A 77 -38.40 -4.19 -22.70
C VAL A 77 -38.19 -5.35 -21.73
N ALA A 78 -37.08 -5.31 -20.97
CA ALA A 78 -36.78 -6.31 -19.94
C ALA A 78 -37.76 -6.23 -18.76
N LEU A 79 -38.18 -7.41 -18.27
CA LEU A 79 -39.11 -7.55 -17.14
C LEU A 79 -38.39 -7.93 -15.83
N ALA A 80 -37.06 -7.83 -15.79
CA ALA A 80 -36.29 -8.17 -14.61
C ALA A 80 -36.62 -7.19 -13.46
N GLY A 81 -37.02 -7.72 -12.31
CA GLY A 81 -37.41 -6.94 -11.14
C GLY A 81 -38.83 -6.38 -11.17
N CYS A 82 -39.58 -6.56 -12.28
CA CYS A 82 -40.99 -6.15 -12.35
C CYS A 82 -41.88 -7.11 -11.54
N LYS A 83 -42.88 -6.54 -10.87
CA LYS A 83 -43.94 -7.34 -10.22
C LYS A 83 -44.87 -7.98 -11.24
N TYR A 84 -45.54 -9.06 -10.88
CA TYR A 84 -46.51 -9.72 -11.77
C TYR A 84 -47.59 -8.74 -12.28
N THR A 85 -48.10 -7.88 -11.40
CA THR A 85 -49.08 -6.84 -11.76
C THR A 85 -48.56 -5.88 -12.83
N GLU A 86 -47.31 -5.42 -12.70
CA GLU A 86 -46.64 -4.53 -13.68
C GLU A 86 -46.43 -5.22 -15.03
N VAL A 87 -46.12 -6.52 -15.02
CA VAL A 87 -45.99 -7.32 -16.24
C VAL A 87 -47.35 -7.41 -16.97
N VAL A 88 -48.43 -7.67 -16.23
CA VAL A 88 -49.79 -7.72 -16.78
C VAL A 88 -50.21 -6.35 -17.33
N GLU A 89 -49.90 -5.25 -16.64
CA GLU A 89 -50.17 -3.90 -17.14
C GLU A 89 -49.40 -3.56 -18.41
N LYS A 90 -48.10 -3.88 -18.46
CA LYS A 90 -47.28 -3.71 -19.67
C LYS A 90 -47.85 -4.48 -20.85
N LEU A 91 -48.37 -5.69 -20.61
CA LEU A 91 -48.97 -6.53 -21.62
C LEU A 91 -50.34 -6.03 -22.10
N LYS A 92 -51.12 -5.39 -21.22
CA LYS A 92 -52.38 -4.70 -21.57
C LYS A 92 -52.13 -3.44 -22.39
N ARG A 93 -51.05 -2.71 -22.11
CA ARG A 93 -50.69 -1.44 -22.77
C ARG A 93 -49.88 -1.62 -24.06
N ALA A 94 -49.28 -2.79 -24.28
CA ALA A 94 -48.50 -3.10 -25.48
C ALA A 94 -49.34 -3.04 -26.76
N ALA A 95 -48.79 -2.42 -27.81
CA ALA A 95 -49.44 -2.34 -29.11
C ALA A 95 -49.40 -3.70 -29.80
N ARG A 96 -50.54 -4.18 -30.33
CA ARG A 96 -50.60 -5.45 -31.06
C ARG A 96 -50.10 -5.24 -32.50
N PRO A 97 -49.27 -6.14 -33.06
CA PRO A 97 -48.84 -7.44 -32.53
C PRO A 97 -47.73 -7.36 -31.47
N VAL A 98 -47.93 -8.01 -30.32
CA VAL A 98 -46.97 -7.99 -29.19
C VAL A 98 -45.86 -9.03 -29.43
N LYS A 99 -44.62 -8.65 -29.13
CA LYS A 99 -43.44 -9.51 -29.13
C LYS A 99 -43.12 -9.99 -27.72
N LEU A 100 -43.24 -11.29 -27.49
CA LEU A 100 -42.90 -11.90 -26.21
C LEU A 100 -41.57 -12.62 -26.30
N LYS A 101 -40.74 -12.45 -25.27
CA LYS A 101 -39.52 -13.23 -25.08
C LYS A 101 -39.59 -14.06 -23.83
N VAL A 102 -39.41 -15.36 -24.00
CA VAL A 102 -39.63 -16.35 -22.94
C VAL A 102 -38.37 -17.19 -22.77
N CYS A 103 -38.04 -17.52 -21.53
CA CYS A 103 -36.93 -18.40 -21.18
C CYS A 103 -37.49 -19.68 -20.57
N GLY A 104 -37.18 -20.83 -21.14
CA GLY A 104 -37.48 -22.11 -20.51
C GLY A 104 -36.39 -22.46 -19.50
N CYS A 105 -36.78 -23.07 -18.39
CA CYS A 105 -35.92 -24.11 -17.83
C CYS A 105 -36.08 -25.30 -18.79
N LEU A 106 -35.00 -25.84 -19.35
CA LEU A 106 -35.09 -27.17 -19.93
C LEU A 106 -35.68 -28.05 -18.83
N LEU A 107 -36.80 -28.72 -19.14
CA LEU A 107 -37.30 -29.82 -18.32
C LEU A 107 -36.08 -30.69 -18.03
N GLY A 108 -35.72 -30.79 -16.75
CA GLY A 108 -35.00 -31.96 -16.30
C GLY A 108 -35.87 -33.15 -16.67
N GLU A 109 -35.26 -34.15 -17.29
CA GLU A 109 -35.83 -35.49 -17.35
C GLU A 109 -36.18 -35.91 -15.92
N GLY A 110 -37.47 -36.07 -15.64
CA GLY A 110 -37.97 -36.49 -14.35
C GLY A 110 -39.31 -35.85 -14.05
N GLU A 111 -40.29 -36.69 -13.72
CA GLU A 111 -41.62 -36.34 -13.19
C GLU A 111 -42.74 -36.16 -14.22
N THR A 112 -42.97 -37.21 -15.02
CA THR A 112 -44.34 -37.63 -15.31
C THR A 112 -44.78 -38.65 -14.25
N SER A 113 -45.29 -38.18 -13.12
CA SER A 113 -46.12 -38.98 -12.20
C SER A 113 -46.80 -38.05 -11.21
N ALA A 114 -48.08 -37.78 -11.43
CA ALA A 114 -49.11 -37.64 -10.39
C ALA A 114 -50.38 -36.98 -10.96
N LEU A 115 -51.11 -37.72 -11.80
CA LEU A 115 -52.57 -37.62 -11.87
C LEU A 115 -53.07 -39.06 -12.04
N ASP A 116 -53.16 -39.80 -10.94
CA ASP A 116 -54.43 -40.43 -10.61
C ASP A 116 -54.46 -40.83 -9.13
N ALA A 117 -55.56 -40.45 -8.50
CA ALA A 117 -55.84 -40.60 -7.09
C ALA A 117 -56.13 -42.07 -6.74
N ALA A 118 -55.68 -42.47 -5.55
CA ALA A 118 -56.10 -43.71 -4.91
C ALA A 118 -57.63 -43.77 -4.69
N PRO A 119 -58.18 -44.95 -4.38
CA PRO A 119 -58.37 -45.19 -2.96
C PRO A 119 -57.88 -46.55 -2.46
N THR A 120 -57.39 -46.48 -1.24
CA THR A 120 -57.10 -47.54 -0.29
C THR A 120 -58.32 -48.40 0.06
N SER A 121 -58.12 -49.71 0.22
CA SER A 121 -58.31 -50.48 1.46
C SER A 121 -58.87 -51.90 1.24
N SER A 122 -58.20 -52.84 1.92
CA SER A 122 -58.59 -54.18 2.37
C SER A 122 -60.03 -54.69 2.08
N SER A 123 -60.14 -55.87 1.46
CA SER A 123 -60.62 -57.09 2.14
C SER A 123 -60.69 -58.27 1.17
N SER A 124 -60.41 -59.44 1.71
CA SER A 124 -60.63 -60.78 1.19
C SER A 124 -61.88 -61.00 0.32
N ALA A 125 -61.72 -61.72 -0.79
CA ALA A 125 -62.63 -62.79 -1.20
C ALA A 125 -62.02 -63.62 -2.35
N HIS A 126 -61.71 -64.89 -2.05
CA HIS A 126 -61.75 -65.96 -3.05
C HIS A 126 -63.20 -66.12 -3.57
N PRO A 127 -63.38 -66.56 -4.83
CA PRO A 127 -63.65 -67.98 -5.08
C PRO A 127 -62.80 -68.52 -6.27
N THR A 128 -62.09 -69.66 -6.17
CA THR A 128 -62.55 -71.04 -6.50
C THR A 128 -63.35 -71.11 -7.81
N ALA A 129 -63.06 -71.93 -8.82
CA ALA A 129 -62.19 -73.09 -9.07
C ALA A 129 -61.89 -73.09 -10.61
N SER A 130 -61.05 -73.89 -11.25
CA SER A 130 -60.59 -75.27 -11.05
C SER A 130 -59.57 -75.61 -12.14
N SER A 131 -58.60 -76.47 -11.80
CA SER A 131 -57.86 -77.41 -12.67
C SER A 131 -57.09 -76.82 -13.87
N THR A 132 -55.77 -76.99 -13.98
CA THR A 132 -55.14 -78.31 -14.16
C THR A 132 -53.63 -78.16 -13.99
N ALA A 133 -53.03 -79.03 -13.17
CA ALA A 133 -51.59 -79.23 -13.13
C ALA A 133 -51.13 -79.78 -14.48
N ILE A 134 -50.28 -79.04 -15.19
CA ILE A 134 -49.55 -79.57 -16.34
C ILE A 134 -48.12 -79.85 -15.85
N ALA A 135 -47.81 -81.13 -15.82
CA ALA A 135 -46.48 -81.70 -15.57
C ALA A 135 -45.41 -81.04 -16.47
N PRO A 136 -44.13 -81.02 -16.06
CA PRO A 136 -43.06 -80.55 -16.91
C PRO A 136 -42.87 -81.55 -18.05
N SER A 137 -43.39 -81.24 -19.24
CA SER A 137 -43.04 -81.98 -20.45
C SER A 137 -41.61 -81.58 -20.83
N SER A 138 -40.63 -82.33 -20.32
CA SER A 138 -39.26 -82.34 -20.82
C SER A 138 -39.24 -83.03 -22.19
N ALA A 139 -39.78 -82.37 -23.21
CA ALA A 139 -39.34 -82.62 -24.57
C ALA A 139 -37.93 -82.03 -24.69
N PRO A 140 -36.91 -82.77 -25.17
CA PRO A 140 -35.60 -82.18 -25.40
C PRO A 140 -35.81 -81.05 -26.41
N LEU A 141 -35.64 -79.81 -25.97
CA LEU A 141 -35.51 -78.68 -26.87
C LEU A 141 -34.48 -79.09 -27.92
N SER A 142 -34.88 -79.05 -29.19
CA SER A 142 -33.97 -79.36 -30.30
C SER A 142 -32.68 -78.58 -30.07
N ALA A 143 -31.51 -79.21 -30.25
CA ALA A 143 -30.22 -78.53 -30.05
C ALA A 143 -30.15 -77.18 -30.78
N TYR A 144 -30.89 -77.06 -31.89
CA TYR A 144 -31.10 -75.84 -32.64
C TYR A 144 -31.83 -74.71 -31.87
N SER A 145 -32.91 -75.01 -31.12
CA SER A 145 -33.65 -73.99 -30.37
C SER A 145 -32.86 -73.50 -29.14
N VAL A 146 -32.12 -74.39 -28.47
CA VAL A 146 -31.20 -74.01 -27.38
C VAL A 146 -30.06 -73.14 -27.91
N GLN A 147 -29.53 -73.47 -29.09
CA GLN A 147 -28.48 -72.66 -29.73
C GLN A 147 -29.00 -71.29 -30.17
N LYS A 148 -30.22 -71.22 -30.71
CA LYS A 148 -30.87 -69.96 -31.06
C LYS A 148 -31.09 -69.07 -29.83
N GLN A 149 -31.62 -69.64 -28.75
CA GLN A 149 -31.81 -68.93 -27.48
C GLN A 149 -30.48 -68.42 -26.91
N LYS A 150 -29.43 -69.25 -26.86
CA LYS A 150 -28.09 -68.80 -26.41
C LYS A 150 -27.52 -67.69 -27.28
N LYS A 151 -27.77 -67.72 -28.59
CA LYS A 151 -27.34 -66.65 -29.52
C LYS A 151 -28.09 -65.34 -29.26
N GLU A 152 -29.39 -65.41 -29.00
CA GLU A 152 -30.22 -64.25 -28.62
C GLU A 152 -29.80 -63.68 -27.26
N GLU A 153 -29.53 -64.52 -26.27
CA GLU A 153 -29.02 -64.11 -24.95
C GLU A 153 -27.65 -63.42 -25.06
N TYR A 154 -26.72 -63.97 -25.85
CA TYR A 154 -25.41 -63.37 -26.09
C TYR A 154 -25.53 -62.01 -26.81
N MET A 155 -26.41 -61.92 -27.81
CA MET A 155 -26.67 -60.67 -28.52
C MET A 155 -27.27 -59.62 -27.57
N ASN A 156 -28.25 -60.00 -26.74
CA ASN A 156 -28.84 -59.13 -25.74
C ASN A 156 -27.80 -58.67 -24.71
N LEU A 157 -26.91 -59.56 -24.27
CA LEU A 157 -25.82 -59.20 -23.36
C LEU A 157 -24.86 -58.20 -24.02
N LEU A 158 -24.45 -58.43 -25.27
CA LEU A 158 -23.57 -57.52 -25.99
C LEU A 158 -24.21 -56.12 -26.12
N VAL A 159 -25.46 -56.06 -26.57
CA VAL A 159 -26.20 -54.79 -26.70
C VAL A 159 -26.33 -54.07 -25.36
N THR A 160 -26.72 -54.77 -24.30
CA THR A 160 -26.87 -54.15 -22.98
C THR A 160 -25.55 -53.66 -22.40
N THR A 161 -24.45 -54.39 -22.61
CA THR A 161 -23.11 -53.94 -22.19
C THR A 161 -22.64 -52.70 -22.97
N GLU A 162 -22.87 -52.64 -24.28
CA GLU A 162 -22.53 -51.46 -25.09
C GLU A 162 -23.38 -50.24 -24.71
N LEU A 163 -24.70 -50.41 -24.51
CA LEU A 163 -25.54 -49.33 -24.01
C LEU A 163 -25.09 -48.84 -22.63
N SER A 164 -24.72 -49.75 -21.73
CA SER A 164 -24.20 -49.40 -20.40
C SER A 164 -22.90 -48.61 -20.50
N ASN A 165 -21.99 -48.99 -21.41
CA ASN A 165 -20.73 -48.29 -21.64
C ASN A 165 -20.97 -46.88 -22.21
N GLU A 166 -21.87 -46.73 -23.18
CA GLU A 166 -22.24 -45.43 -23.74
C GLU A 166 -22.93 -44.53 -22.69
N MET A 167 -23.84 -45.09 -21.90
CA MET A 167 -24.49 -44.38 -20.79
C MET A 167 -23.47 -43.85 -19.78
N TRP A 168 -22.52 -44.69 -19.37
CA TRP A 168 -21.47 -44.30 -18.44
C TRP A 168 -20.56 -43.20 -19.03
N ARG A 169 -20.24 -43.30 -20.32
CA ARG A 169 -19.45 -42.29 -21.03
C ARG A 169 -20.17 -40.94 -21.08
N LEU A 170 -21.46 -40.93 -21.41
CA LEU A 170 -22.28 -39.72 -21.45
C LEU A 170 -22.40 -39.07 -20.07
N GLU A 171 -22.67 -39.86 -19.03
CA GLU A 171 -22.77 -39.33 -17.66
C GLU A 171 -21.41 -38.77 -17.19
N THR A 172 -20.31 -39.45 -17.49
CA THR A 172 -18.95 -38.95 -17.20
C THR A 172 -18.68 -37.63 -17.92
N GLN A 173 -19.03 -37.51 -19.21
CA GLN A 173 -18.88 -36.26 -19.96
C GLN A 173 -19.71 -35.13 -19.37
N LYS A 174 -20.95 -35.42 -18.96
CA LYS A 174 -21.85 -34.45 -18.31
C LYS A 174 -21.25 -33.94 -16.99
N VAL A 175 -20.76 -34.84 -16.15
CA VAL A 175 -20.09 -34.48 -14.88
C VAL A 175 -18.83 -33.64 -15.13
N GLN A 176 -18.02 -34.00 -16.13
CA GLN A 176 -16.84 -33.19 -16.48
C GLN A 176 -17.22 -31.79 -16.98
N TRP A 177 -18.27 -31.68 -17.79
CA TRP A 177 -18.73 -30.40 -18.30
C TRP A 177 -19.26 -29.51 -17.15
N THR A 178 -20.07 -30.06 -16.25
CA THR A 178 -20.57 -29.31 -15.08
C THR A 178 -19.44 -28.89 -14.15
N TYR A 179 -18.44 -29.76 -13.93
CA TYR A 179 -17.25 -29.42 -13.16
C TYR A 179 -16.48 -28.25 -13.77
N ARG A 180 -16.24 -28.25 -15.10
CA ARG A 180 -15.57 -27.14 -15.79
C ARG A 180 -16.35 -25.83 -15.66
N GLN A 181 -17.67 -25.87 -15.82
CA GLN A 181 -18.54 -24.71 -15.63
C GLN A 181 -18.49 -24.17 -14.21
N LEU A 182 -18.55 -25.04 -13.21
CA LEU A 182 -18.46 -24.66 -11.81
C LEU A 182 -17.09 -24.06 -11.50
N ARG A 183 -16.01 -24.65 -12.02
CA ARG A 183 -14.65 -24.13 -11.83
C ARG A 183 -14.47 -22.74 -12.44
N PHE A 184 -15.00 -22.52 -13.64
CA PHE A 184 -14.98 -21.20 -14.27
C PHE A 184 -15.76 -20.16 -13.45
N LYS A 185 -16.98 -20.50 -13.01
CA LYS A 185 -17.80 -19.62 -12.15
C LYS A 185 -17.10 -19.32 -10.83
N TRP A 186 -16.49 -20.32 -10.19
CA TRP A 186 -15.73 -20.15 -8.97
C TRP A 186 -14.57 -19.16 -9.15
N ASN A 187 -13.76 -19.34 -10.21
CA ASN A 187 -12.63 -18.47 -10.48
C ASN A 187 -13.07 -17.02 -10.72
N LEU A 188 -14.16 -16.83 -11.48
CA LEU A 188 -14.71 -15.49 -11.75
C LEU A 188 -15.21 -14.81 -10.47
N LEU A 189 -15.98 -15.53 -9.65
CA LEU A 189 -16.49 -15.02 -8.38
C LEU A 189 -15.36 -14.73 -7.39
N SER A 190 -14.38 -15.62 -7.30
CA SER A 190 -13.21 -15.44 -6.44
C SER A 190 -12.40 -14.21 -6.84
N ALA A 191 -12.16 -13.98 -8.13
CA ALA A 191 -11.45 -12.80 -8.61
C ALA A 191 -12.23 -11.51 -8.32
N SER A 192 -13.55 -11.53 -8.54
CA SER A 192 -14.42 -10.39 -8.21
C SER A 192 -14.42 -10.09 -6.71
N LEU A 193 -14.46 -11.12 -5.86
CA LEU A 193 -14.44 -10.96 -4.41
C LEU A 193 -13.11 -10.38 -3.94
N SER A 194 -11.98 -10.88 -4.45
CA SER A 194 -10.65 -10.34 -4.14
C SER A 194 -10.55 -8.85 -4.52
N GLY A 195 -11.01 -8.48 -5.72
CA GLY A 195 -11.02 -7.08 -6.16
C GLY A 195 -11.91 -6.18 -5.28
N LEU A 196 -13.07 -6.67 -4.84
CA LEU A 196 -13.93 -5.93 -3.91
C LEU A 196 -13.30 -5.77 -2.52
N LEU A 197 -12.63 -6.80 -2.01
CA LEU A 197 -11.92 -6.73 -0.73
C LEU A 197 -10.76 -5.73 -0.78
N GLU A 198 -9.98 -5.71 -1.86
CA GLU A 198 -8.92 -4.72 -2.06
C GLU A 198 -9.47 -3.30 -2.13
N ALA A 199 -10.55 -3.09 -2.87
CA ALA A 199 -11.23 -1.79 -2.95
C ALA A 199 -11.78 -1.34 -1.59
N GLN A 200 -12.34 -2.27 -0.81
CA GLN A 200 -12.82 -2.00 0.56
C GLN A 200 -11.68 -1.53 1.47
N VAL A 201 -10.53 -2.21 1.45
CA VAL A 201 -9.36 -1.82 2.25
C VAL A 201 -8.85 -0.44 1.83
N LYS A 202 -8.79 -0.16 0.53
CA LYS A 202 -8.38 1.16 0.01
C LYS A 202 -9.33 2.27 0.46
N ALA A 203 -10.64 2.02 0.39
CA ALA A 203 -11.66 2.98 0.84
C ALA A 203 -11.55 3.25 2.34
N LYS A 204 -11.33 2.22 3.18
CA LYS A 204 -11.11 2.40 4.63
C LYS A 204 -9.90 3.30 4.93
N LYS A 205 -8.77 3.07 4.25
CA LYS A 205 -7.57 3.94 4.39
C LYS A 205 -7.85 5.39 4.00
N GLN A 206 -8.62 5.62 2.94
CA GLN A 206 -9.00 6.98 2.52
C GLN A 206 -9.92 7.65 3.55
N ILE A 207 -10.85 6.91 4.15
CA ILE A 207 -11.71 7.42 5.23
C ILE A 207 -10.87 7.79 6.46
N GLU A 208 -9.92 6.95 6.86
CA GLU A 208 -9.01 7.23 7.98
C GLU A 208 -8.19 8.51 7.72
N ALA A 209 -7.61 8.65 6.53
CA ALA A 209 -6.87 9.85 6.14
C ALA A 209 -7.75 11.10 6.14
N ALA A 210 -8.95 11.04 5.54
CA ALA A 210 -9.89 12.16 5.51
C ALA A 210 -10.37 12.53 6.92
N THR A 211 -10.51 11.56 7.82
CA THR A 211 -10.89 11.80 9.22
C THR A 211 -9.76 12.48 9.99
N ALA A 212 -8.51 12.07 9.78
CA ALA A 212 -7.34 12.71 10.37
C ALA A 212 -7.17 14.15 9.89
N ASP A 213 -7.31 14.39 8.58
CA ASP A 213 -7.25 15.73 7.99
C ASP A 213 -8.37 16.62 8.53
N LYS A 214 -9.60 16.09 8.63
CA LYS A 214 -10.71 16.81 9.24
C LYS A 214 -10.39 17.24 10.67
N ALA A 215 -9.88 16.32 11.51
CA ALA A 215 -9.52 16.63 12.89
C ALA A 215 -8.45 17.74 12.98
N LYS A 216 -7.43 17.67 12.11
CA LYS A 216 -6.38 18.71 12.00
C LYS A 216 -6.95 20.07 11.61
N TYR A 217 -7.86 20.12 10.64
CA TYR A 217 -8.47 21.38 10.21
C TYR A 217 -9.44 21.93 11.24
N ASP A 218 -10.19 21.07 11.94
CA ASP A 218 -11.07 21.47 13.04
C ASP A 218 -10.24 22.11 14.18
N GLU A 219 -9.08 21.54 14.53
CA GLU A 219 -8.15 22.12 15.52
C GLU A 219 -7.59 23.47 15.05
N MET A 220 -7.19 23.57 13.78
CA MET A 220 -6.70 24.83 13.21
C MET A 220 -7.78 25.91 13.20
N LEU A 221 -9.04 25.56 12.88
CA LEU A 221 -10.17 26.49 12.95
C LEU A 221 -10.41 26.97 14.39
N VAL A 222 -10.30 26.08 15.39
CA VAL A 222 -10.38 26.47 16.81
C VAL A 222 -9.26 27.45 17.17
N HIS A 223 -8.04 27.22 16.71
CA HIS A 223 -6.92 28.15 16.93
C HIS A 223 -7.13 29.52 16.28
N LEU A 224 -7.58 29.53 15.02
CA LEU A 224 -7.88 30.76 14.30
C LEU A 224 -9.02 31.54 14.96
N HIS A 225 -10.07 30.85 15.42
CA HIS A 225 -11.16 31.51 16.14
C HIS A 225 -10.67 32.13 17.46
N LYS A 226 -9.81 31.43 18.21
CA LYS A 226 -9.18 31.99 19.42
C LYS A 226 -8.32 33.22 19.12
N GLN A 227 -7.68 33.28 17.94
CA GLN A 227 -6.94 34.46 17.50
C GLN A 227 -7.89 35.61 17.14
N GLU A 228 -8.97 35.32 16.42
CA GLU A 228 -10.00 36.29 16.05
C GLU A 228 -10.67 36.92 17.29
N THR A 229 -11.00 36.11 18.30
CA THR A 229 -11.57 36.59 19.56
C THR A 229 -10.54 37.24 20.50
N GLY A 230 -9.26 37.31 20.10
CA GLY A 230 -8.19 37.90 20.90
C GLY A 230 -7.79 37.09 22.14
N LEU A 231 -8.21 35.82 22.25
CA LEU A 231 -7.83 34.93 23.35
C LEU A 231 -6.37 34.44 23.21
N ILE A 232 -5.86 34.39 21.98
CA ILE A 232 -4.49 33.99 21.66
C ILE A 232 -3.91 35.01 20.68
N VAL A 233 -2.66 35.43 20.91
CA VAL A 233 -1.95 36.32 19.98
C VAL A 233 -1.41 35.50 18.80
N SER A 234 -1.50 36.06 17.58
CA SER A 234 -0.94 35.40 16.40
C SER A 234 0.57 35.13 16.59
N PRO A 235 1.08 33.95 16.18
CA PRO A 235 2.49 33.60 16.29
C PRO A 235 3.44 34.60 15.60
N GLU A 236 2.98 35.25 14.54
CA GLU A 236 3.70 36.28 13.79
C GLU A 236 3.84 37.55 14.61
N VAL A 237 2.76 37.95 15.29
CA VAL A 237 2.75 39.10 16.20
C VAL A 237 3.66 38.83 17.39
N GLN A 238 3.59 37.63 17.97
CA GLN A 238 4.48 37.22 19.07
C GLN A 238 5.96 37.31 18.65
N ARG A 239 6.32 36.74 17.49
CA ARG A 239 7.69 36.85 16.97
C ARG A 239 8.15 38.29 16.76
N THR A 240 7.25 39.15 16.29
CA THR A 240 7.56 40.57 16.07
C THR A 240 7.81 41.28 17.41
N ASN A 241 7.02 40.97 18.43
CA ASN A 241 7.23 41.49 19.78
C ASN A 241 8.56 41.02 20.38
N ASP A 242 8.87 39.72 20.25
CA ASP A 242 10.12 39.16 20.78
C ASP A 242 11.35 39.77 20.09
N LEU A 243 11.30 39.94 18.76
CA LEU A 243 12.35 40.63 18.01
C LEU A 243 12.45 42.11 18.38
N GLY A 244 11.32 42.78 18.60
CA GLY A 244 11.28 44.16 19.07
C GLY A 244 11.95 44.32 20.44
N ALA A 245 11.64 43.42 21.38
CA ALA A 245 12.24 43.39 22.71
C ALA A 245 13.76 43.18 22.63
N LYS A 246 14.21 42.20 21.82
CA LYS A 246 15.63 41.94 21.60
C LYS A 246 16.35 43.11 20.95
N ASN A 247 15.70 43.81 20.02
CA ASN A 247 16.29 44.97 19.37
C ASN A 247 16.41 46.16 20.35
N ALA A 248 15.44 46.35 21.24
CA ALA A 248 15.50 47.35 22.30
C ALA A 248 16.66 47.07 23.27
N GLU A 249 16.84 45.82 23.68
CA GLU A 249 17.97 45.36 24.51
C GLU A 249 19.32 45.64 23.84
N LEU A 250 19.49 45.22 22.58
CA LEU A 250 20.72 45.49 21.82
C LEU A 250 20.98 46.99 21.65
N THR A 251 19.94 47.79 21.44
CA THR A 251 20.07 49.25 21.33
C THR A 251 20.56 49.86 22.65
N GLN A 252 20.05 49.36 23.79
CA GLN A 252 20.49 49.76 25.11
C GLN A 252 21.96 49.41 25.35
N ASP A 253 22.37 48.18 25.02
CA ASP A 253 23.75 47.71 25.17
C ASP A 253 24.74 48.50 24.31
N ILE A 254 24.38 48.77 23.05
CA ILE A 254 25.16 49.66 22.18
C ILE A 254 25.30 51.04 22.81
N GLY A 255 24.23 51.57 23.42
CA GLY A 255 24.25 52.83 24.16
C GLY A 255 25.25 52.81 25.32
N HIS A 256 25.21 51.77 26.16
CA HIS A 256 26.14 51.59 27.27
C HIS A 256 27.59 51.45 26.81
N MET A 257 27.85 50.63 25.78
CA MET A 257 29.18 50.47 25.18
C MET A 257 29.70 51.77 24.57
N THR A 258 28.83 52.53 23.89
CA THR A 258 29.21 53.82 23.29
C THR A 258 29.55 54.84 24.38
N ALA A 259 28.77 54.90 25.46
CA ALA A 259 29.06 55.76 26.60
C ALA A 259 30.37 55.35 27.30
N GLY A 260 30.59 54.06 27.50
CA GLY A 260 31.83 53.50 28.04
C GLY A 260 33.06 53.86 27.19
N ASN A 261 32.98 53.65 25.88
CA ASN A 261 34.03 54.05 24.94
C ASN A 261 34.30 55.56 24.97
N LYS A 262 33.26 56.39 25.07
CA LYS A 262 33.43 57.83 25.20
C LYS A 262 34.17 58.21 26.49
N LYS A 263 33.90 57.50 27.60
CA LYS A 263 34.63 57.69 28.87
C LYS A 263 36.10 57.30 28.72
N LEU A 264 36.38 56.11 28.17
CA LEU A 264 37.75 55.63 27.95
C LEU A 264 38.55 56.56 27.04
N ARG A 265 37.95 57.11 25.98
CA ARG A 265 38.62 58.09 25.12
C ARG A 265 39.01 59.36 25.89
N ARG A 266 38.12 59.88 26.76
CA ARG A 266 38.42 61.04 27.60
C ARG A 266 39.52 60.75 28.61
N GLU A 267 39.51 59.58 29.22
CA GLU A 267 40.55 59.13 30.15
C GLU A 267 41.89 58.98 29.44
N ARG A 268 41.90 58.39 28.25
CA ARG A 268 43.08 58.32 27.36
C ARG A 268 43.58 59.71 27.00
N ASP A 269 42.71 60.66 26.66
CA ASP A 269 43.10 62.05 26.37
C ASP A 269 43.70 62.75 27.61
N ALA A 270 43.14 62.49 28.80
CA ALA A 270 43.67 63.02 30.05
C ALA A 270 45.03 62.42 30.41
N ASN A 271 45.18 61.11 30.26
CA ASN A 271 46.45 60.41 30.47
C ASN A 271 47.52 60.86 29.47
N GLN A 272 47.15 61.08 28.21
CA GLN A 272 48.07 61.62 27.21
C GLN A 272 48.59 63.00 27.62
N ARG A 273 47.71 63.90 28.06
CA ARG A 273 48.14 65.22 28.57
C ARG A 273 49.05 65.10 29.78
N HIS A 274 48.78 64.14 30.67
CA HIS A 274 49.64 63.92 31.83
C HIS A 274 51.03 63.40 31.44
N LEU A 275 51.10 62.49 30.46
CA LEU A 275 52.37 62.06 29.86
C LEU A 275 53.11 63.23 29.22
N ASP A 276 52.42 64.05 28.42
CA ASP A 276 53.02 65.22 27.76
C ASP A 276 53.59 66.22 28.81
N GLU A 277 52.90 66.40 29.94
CA GLU A 277 53.36 67.22 31.08
C GLU A 277 54.60 66.62 31.76
N LEU A 278 54.61 65.30 32.01
CA LEU A 278 55.77 64.60 32.58
C LEU A 278 56.97 64.62 31.64
N ASP A 279 56.76 64.45 30.33
CA ASP A 279 57.81 64.57 29.32
C ASP A 279 58.36 66.01 29.29
N ALA A 280 57.51 67.02 29.38
CA ALA A 280 57.95 68.40 29.50
C ALA A 280 58.78 68.63 30.78
N GLN A 281 58.38 68.06 31.91
CA GLN A 281 59.15 68.09 33.16
C GLN A 281 60.48 67.35 33.06
N LEU A 282 60.53 66.20 32.38
CA LEU A 282 61.76 65.45 32.10
C LEU A 282 62.71 66.24 31.19
N VAL A 283 62.20 66.84 30.11
CA VAL A 283 62.99 67.69 29.21
C VAL A 283 63.49 68.94 29.95
N HIS A 284 62.68 69.54 30.82
CA HIS A 284 63.09 70.68 31.63
C HIS A 284 64.11 70.29 32.71
N GLY A 285 63.93 69.13 33.34
CA GLY A 285 64.86 68.54 34.31
C GLY A 285 66.19 68.10 33.68
N LEU A 286 66.18 67.57 32.45
CA LEU A 286 67.40 67.26 31.69
C LEU A 286 68.17 68.52 31.28
N ASN A 287 67.49 69.66 31.12
CA ASN A 287 68.12 70.95 30.90
C ASN A 287 68.63 71.61 32.20
N GLN A 288 68.27 71.09 33.38
CA GLN A 288 68.76 71.51 34.69
C GLN A 288 69.52 70.36 35.37
N HIS A 289 70.80 70.18 35.02
CA HIS A 289 71.76 69.24 35.61
C HIS A 289 71.47 67.72 35.45
N PRO A 290 72.47 66.89 35.07
CA PRO A 290 72.31 65.44 35.07
C PRO A 290 72.42 64.91 36.51
N ALA A 291 71.33 64.99 37.27
CA ALA A 291 71.27 64.37 38.58
C ALA A 291 70.77 62.92 38.44
N ILE A 292 71.67 62.00 38.77
CA ILE A 292 71.41 60.57 38.99
C ILE A 292 70.21 60.44 39.95
N PRO A 293 69.24 59.53 39.71
CA PRO A 293 68.06 59.41 40.56
C PRO A 293 68.43 59.18 42.04
N ASP A 294 67.87 60.01 42.92
CA ASP A 294 68.13 60.10 44.38
C ASP A 294 67.95 58.78 45.16
N SER A 295 67.42 57.73 44.54
CA SER A 295 67.35 56.40 45.15
C SER A 295 68.73 55.78 45.42
N LEU A 296 69.82 56.29 44.82
CA LEU A 296 71.18 55.82 45.05
C LEU A 296 72.03 56.74 45.94
N VAL A 297 71.62 58.00 46.14
CA VAL A 297 72.48 59.06 46.67
C VAL A 297 72.33 59.24 48.20
N GLY A 298 71.27 58.72 48.82
CA GLY A 298 70.96 58.99 50.23
C GLY A 298 71.59 58.07 51.29
N VAL A 299 72.37 57.04 50.94
CA VAL A 299 72.74 55.96 51.92
C VAL A 299 74.25 55.78 52.12
N VAL A 300 75.07 56.45 51.33
CA VAL A 300 76.53 56.33 51.47
C VAL A 300 77.08 57.60 52.08
N ASP A 301 77.24 57.61 53.41
CA ASP A 301 77.92 58.70 54.10
C ASP A 301 79.40 58.74 53.68
N ASP A 302 79.90 59.95 53.41
CA ASP A 302 81.23 60.12 52.84
C ASP A 302 82.36 59.73 53.80
N SER A 303 82.03 59.62 55.09
CA SER A 303 82.89 59.15 56.18
C SER A 303 83.19 57.65 56.18
N MET A 304 82.47 56.82 55.40
CA MET A 304 82.62 55.36 55.42
C MET A 304 83.80 54.86 54.55
N SER A 305 84.42 53.74 54.94
CA SER A 305 85.45 53.10 54.12
C SER A 305 84.87 52.53 52.82
N THR A 306 85.66 52.54 51.74
CA THR A 306 85.24 52.13 50.40
C THR A 306 84.68 50.70 50.33
N GLU A 307 85.17 49.78 51.18
CA GLU A 307 84.65 48.43 51.30
C GLU A 307 83.22 48.40 51.86
N VAL A 308 82.91 49.22 52.87
CA VAL A 308 81.57 49.31 53.45
C VAL A 308 80.59 49.94 52.46
N LYS A 309 81.03 50.98 51.73
CA LYS A 309 80.24 51.61 50.66
C LYS A 309 79.85 50.58 49.58
N LEU A 310 80.81 49.78 49.12
CA LEU A 310 80.58 48.70 48.14
C LEU A 310 79.65 47.61 48.67
N ALA A 311 79.76 47.24 49.96
CA ALA A 311 78.90 46.26 50.58
C ALA A 311 77.43 46.72 50.62
N VAL A 312 77.19 47.98 50.99
CA VAL A 312 75.84 48.58 51.03
C VAL A 312 75.23 48.66 49.63
N VAL A 313 76.01 49.07 48.63
CA VAL A 313 75.54 49.10 47.23
C VAL A 313 75.21 47.70 46.74
N ARG A 314 76.05 46.69 46.99
CA ARG A 314 75.78 45.30 46.62
C ARG A 314 74.53 44.76 47.30
N GLN A 315 74.33 45.06 48.59
CA GLN A 315 73.14 44.67 49.33
C GLN A 315 71.88 45.31 48.73
N ARG A 316 71.96 46.56 48.30
CA ARG A 316 70.82 47.28 47.70
C ARG A 316 70.50 46.79 46.30
N VAL A 317 71.52 46.50 45.49
CA VAL A 317 71.34 45.86 44.18
C VAL A 317 70.69 44.47 44.37
N ALA A 318 71.15 43.69 45.34
CA ALA A 318 70.53 42.40 45.65
C ALA A 318 69.06 42.54 46.12
N ALA A 319 68.74 43.55 46.94
CA ALA A 319 67.37 43.83 47.35
C ALA A 319 66.48 44.22 46.16
N MET A 320 66.99 45.04 45.25
CA MET A 320 66.28 45.45 44.04
C MET A 320 66.08 44.29 43.06
N GLU A 321 67.08 43.42 42.91
CA GLU A 321 66.93 42.18 42.13
C GLU A 321 65.88 41.24 42.75
N MET A 322 65.79 41.18 44.08
CA MET A 322 64.78 40.39 44.77
C MET A 322 63.36 40.96 44.56
N GLU A 323 63.20 42.28 44.60
CA GLU A 323 61.93 42.93 44.27
C GLU A 323 61.56 42.73 42.80
N MET A 324 62.52 42.87 41.88
CA MET A 324 62.31 42.60 40.45
C MET A 324 61.89 41.15 40.21
N ARG A 325 62.57 40.16 40.82
CA ARG A 325 62.16 38.75 40.75
C ARG A 325 60.76 38.51 41.32
N LYS A 326 60.41 39.20 42.41
CA LYS A 326 59.06 39.11 43.00
C LYS A 326 58.01 39.69 42.07
N GLU A 327 58.30 40.80 41.39
CA GLU A 327 57.39 41.42 40.43
C GLU A 327 57.26 40.58 39.17
N GLU A 328 58.35 40.06 38.61
CA GLU A 328 58.30 39.09 37.50
C GLU A 328 57.48 37.85 37.85
N ALA A 329 57.58 37.34 39.08
CA ALA A 329 56.80 36.20 39.52
C ALA A 329 55.29 36.53 39.57
N LYS A 330 54.92 37.74 40.03
CA LYS A 330 53.52 38.19 39.99
C LYS A 330 53.01 38.32 38.55
N THR A 331 53.81 38.89 37.64
CA THR A 331 53.42 39.01 36.23
C THR A 331 53.20 37.64 35.60
N ARG A 332 54.10 36.67 35.84
CA ARG A 332 53.92 35.29 35.37
C ARG A 332 52.67 34.64 35.97
N GLN A 333 52.36 34.90 37.24
CA GLN A 333 51.14 34.40 37.86
C GLN A 333 49.89 34.99 37.18
N ALA A 334 49.87 36.30 36.93
CA ALA A 334 48.78 36.96 36.22
C ALA A 334 48.59 36.41 34.79
N ASP A 335 49.69 36.12 34.08
CA ASP A 335 49.64 35.51 32.74
C ASP A 335 49.01 34.10 32.76
N VAL A 336 49.34 33.29 33.77
CA VAL A 336 48.75 31.95 33.96
C VAL A 336 47.26 32.05 34.25
N GLU A 337 46.85 32.96 35.14
CA GLU A 337 45.44 33.21 35.46
C GLU A 337 44.66 33.69 34.23
N LEU A 338 45.24 34.59 33.43
CA LEU A 338 44.65 35.07 32.18
C LEU A 338 44.50 33.95 31.14
N ALA A 339 45.52 33.09 30.99
CA ALA A 339 45.46 31.93 30.10
C ALA A 339 44.37 30.93 30.55
N GLN A 340 44.21 30.74 31.86
CA GLN A 340 43.20 29.85 32.42
C GLN A 340 41.78 30.40 32.21
N LEU A 341 41.57 31.71 32.41
CA LEU A 341 40.29 32.38 32.12
C LEU A 341 39.95 32.32 30.63
N SER A 342 40.93 32.55 29.75
CA SER A 342 40.76 32.42 28.30
C SER A 342 40.32 31.00 27.90
N LYS A 343 40.92 29.97 28.50
CA LYS A 343 40.53 28.57 28.27
C LYS A 343 39.09 28.29 28.69
N VAL A 344 38.67 28.76 29.87
CA VAL A 344 37.29 28.58 30.37
C VAL A 344 36.28 29.31 29.48
N TYR A 345 36.59 30.53 29.06
CA TYR A 345 35.73 31.31 28.16
C TYR A 345 35.52 30.61 26.81
N ASN A 346 36.59 30.08 26.22
CA ASN A 346 36.51 29.33 24.96
C ASN A 346 35.69 28.04 25.10
N GLN A 347 35.87 27.29 26.20
CA GLN A 347 35.06 26.10 26.50
C GLN A 347 33.58 26.43 26.66
N GLN A 348 33.26 27.52 27.36
CA GLN A 348 31.88 27.96 27.53
C GLN A 348 31.26 28.39 26.18
N THR A 349 32.06 29.01 25.31
CA THR A 349 31.64 29.38 23.96
C THR A 349 31.36 28.16 23.09
N GLU A 350 32.19 27.11 23.15
CA GLU A 350 31.94 25.84 22.45
C GLU A 350 30.66 25.16 22.94
N VAL A 351 30.43 25.10 24.25
CA VAL A 351 29.20 24.49 24.82
C VAL A 351 27.95 25.24 24.34
N ILE A 352 27.98 26.57 24.26
CA ILE A 352 26.86 27.38 23.75
C ILE A 352 26.62 27.11 22.25
N LEU A 353 27.70 27.00 21.45
CA LEU A 353 27.62 26.69 20.02
C LEU A 353 27.13 25.26 19.75
N GLU A 354 27.55 24.28 20.55
CA GLU A 354 27.09 22.89 20.47
C GLU A 354 25.63 22.74 20.91
N SER A 355 25.23 23.44 21.98
CA SER A 355 23.84 23.49 22.43
C SER A 355 22.92 24.12 21.37
N SER A 356 23.42 25.11 20.62
CA SER A 356 22.71 25.74 19.50
C SER A 356 22.64 24.85 18.24
N ARG A 357 23.48 23.81 18.13
CA ARG A 357 23.48 22.83 17.02
C ARG A 357 22.56 21.63 17.25
N GLY A 358 21.92 21.53 18.40
CA GLY A 358 20.91 20.50 18.72
C GLY A 358 19.58 20.75 18.01
N GLY A 359 19.53 20.56 16.69
CA GLY A 359 18.28 20.64 15.95
C GLY A 359 18.39 20.89 14.46
N MET A 360 19.25 20.16 13.72
CA MET A 360 19.09 19.94 12.28
C MET A 360 20.07 18.87 11.81
N SER A 361 19.56 17.69 11.43
CA SER A 361 20.34 16.70 10.70
C SER A 361 20.57 17.19 9.28
N VAL A 362 21.81 17.48 8.91
CA VAL A 362 22.23 17.48 7.50
C VAL A 362 23.62 16.87 7.40
N SER A 363 23.74 15.84 6.56
CA SER A 363 24.99 15.17 6.21
C SER A 363 26.01 16.17 5.63
N PRO A 364 27.31 15.93 5.82
CA PRO A 364 28.34 16.90 5.47
C PRO A 364 28.59 16.87 3.96
N VAL A 365 28.29 17.97 3.28
CA VAL A 365 28.90 18.29 1.98
C VAL A 365 30.03 19.26 2.26
N THR A 366 31.23 18.75 2.04
CA THR A 366 32.51 19.45 1.97
C THR A 366 32.40 20.66 1.03
N LEU A 367 32.50 21.87 1.58
CA LEU A 367 32.82 23.06 0.80
C LEU A 367 34.24 23.49 1.14
N MET A 368 35.13 23.23 0.17
CA MET A 368 36.42 23.89 0.06
C MET A 368 36.21 25.36 -0.30
N LEU A 369 36.86 26.25 0.44
CA LEU A 369 37.30 27.55 -0.05
C LEU A 369 38.68 27.82 0.54
N SER A 370 39.68 27.79 -0.33
CA SER A 370 41.06 28.16 -0.12
C SER A 370 41.26 29.65 -0.43
N GLY A 371 42.21 30.29 0.25
CA GLY A 371 42.84 31.52 -0.23
C GLY A 371 43.45 32.42 0.85
N PHE A 372 44.75 32.25 1.12
CA PHE A 372 45.85 33.25 1.03
C PHE A 372 47.02 32.94 2.01
N SER A 373 48.21 32.74 1.41
CA SER A 373 49.59 32.44 1.92
C SER A 373 50.27 33.65 2.64
N PRO A 374 51.58 33.64 3.06
CA PRO A 374 52.73 32.71 2.87
C PRO A 374 53.53 32.38 4.18
N ASP A 375 54.44 31.40 4.26
CA ASP A 375 55.84 31.43 3.79
C ASP A 375 56.52 30.03 3.80
N ASN A 376 57.50 29.92 2.88
CA ASN A 376 58.38 28.82 2.43
C ASN A 376 59.44 28.34 3.48
N PRO A 377 60.40 27.41 3.19
CA PRO A 377 60.52 26.36 2.14
C PRO A 377 61.16 25.00 2.62
N VAL A 378 61.35 24.09 1.65
CA VAL A 378 62.35 22.99 1.55
C VAL A 378 62.01 21.63 2.19
N SER A 379 61.64 20.64 1.37
CA SER A 379 62.63 19.69 0.82
C SER A 379 62.04 18.75 -0.25
N ALA A 380 62.95 18.29 -1.09
CA ALA A 380 62.87 17.60 -2.38
C ALA A 380 62.32 16.15 -2.36
N PRO A 381 62.08 15.52 -3.54
CA PRO A 381 61.03 14.51 -3.79
C PRO A 381 61.59 13.07 -3.97
N PRO A 382 60.99 12.22 -4.82
CA PRO A 382 59.93 11.22 -4.59
C PRO A 382 60.54 9.78 -4.66
N PRO A 383 59.80 8.65 -4.66
CA PRO A 383 59.14 8.19 -5.89
C PRO A 383 57.86 7.35 -5.68
N VAL A 384 57.06 7.24 -6.73
CA VAL A 384 56.15 6.10 -6.94
C VAL A 384 56.98 4.99 -7.62
N PRO A 385 56.84 3.72 -7.21
CA PRO A 385 56.56 2.72 -8.23
C PRO A 385 55.49 1.71 -7.82
N GLN A 386 54.96 1.10 -8.88
CA GLN A 386 53.99 0.01 -8.95
C GLN A 386 54.40 -1.21 -8.13
N GLU A 387 53.43 -1.93 -7.56
CA GLU A 387 53.00 -3.27 -8.02
C GLU A 387 52.17 -4.00 -6.95
N SER A 388 51.12 -4.64 -7.45
CA SER A 388 50.46 -5.86 -6.99
C SER A 388 51.14 -6.68 -5.88
N SER A 389 50.40 -7.02 -4.82
CA SER A 389 50.04 -8.42 -4.50
C SER A 389 49.18 -8.57 -3.23
N LEU A 390 48.02 -9.20 -3.46
CA LEU A 390 47.32 -10.19 -2.63
C LEU A 390 47.85 -10.51 -1.22
N MET A 391 46.96 -10.38 -0.22
CA MET A 391 46.49 -11.39 0.77
C MET A 391 45.27 -10.77 1.49
N GLY A 392 44.03 -11.25 1.38
CA GLY A 392 43.44 -12.43 2.06
C GLY A 392 43.43 -12.21 3.58
N ASN A 393 42.37 -12.21 4.39
CA ASN A 393 40.96 -12.63 4.44
C ASN A 393 40.33 -11.74 5.57
N GLY A 394 39.04 -11.56 5.82
CA GLY A 394 37.79 -12.06 5.29
C GLY A 394 36.66 -11.52 6.19
N SER A 395 35.46 -11.32 5.65
CA SER A 395 34.19 -11.50 6.39
C SER A 395 32.99 -11.49 5.42
N SER A 396 32.45 -12.68 5.21
CA SER A 396 31.05 -13.01 4.91
C SER A 396 30.27 -12.15 3.89
N LYS A 397 30.55 -12.33 2.59
CA LYS A 397 29.50 -12.15 1.56
C LYS A 397 28.78 -13.48 1.37
N LYS A 398 27.54 -13.57 1.84
CA LYS A 398 26.61 -14.66 1.46
C LYS A 398 26.48 -14.68 -0.07
N PRO A 399 26.45 -15.86 -0.73
CA PRO A 399 26.20 -15.92 -2.17
C PRO A 399 24.77 -15.42 -2.46
N PRO A 400 24.52 -14.84 -3.66
CA PRO A 400 23.18 -14.44 -4.05
C PRO A 400 22.29 -15.69 -4.02
N LYS A 401 21.11 -15.58 -3.41
CA LYS A 401 20.12 -16.66 -3.40
C LYS A 401 19.89 -17.11 -4.84
N GLU A 402 20.26 -18.35 -5.16
CA GLU A 402 20.02 -18.91 -6.49
C GLU A 402 18.51 -18.81 -6.81
N LEU A 403 18.16 -18.02 -7.83
CA LEU A 403 16.80 -17.87 -8.31
C LEU A 403 16.50 -19.03 -9.25
N VAL A 404 16.28 -20.20 -8.65
CA VAL A 404 16.04 -21.44 -9.37
C VAL A 404 14.58 -21.83 -9.24
N PHE A 405 13.95 -22.14 -10.36
CA PHE A 405 12.60 -22.67 -10.40
C PHE A 405 12.58 -23.99 -11.18
N THR A 406 11.60 -24.84 -10.87
CA THR A 406 11.41 -26.11 -11.58
C THR A 406 10.05 -26.13 -12.26
N VAL A 407 10.00 -26.66 -13.46
CA VAL A 407 8.77 -26.88 -14.21
C VAL A 407 8.61 -28.37 -14.39
N SER A 408 7.57 -28.92 -13.78
CA SER A 408 7.22 -30.33 -13.87
C SER A 408 6.07 -30.53 -14.84
N THR A 409 6.25 -31.46 -15.77
CA THR A 409 5.23 -32.01 -16.65
C THR A 409 4.91 -33.44 -16.21
N THR A 410 3.91 -34.09 -16.80
CA THR A 410 3.59 -35.49 -16.52
C THR A 410 4.71 -36.48 -16.92
N GLN A 411 5.68 -36.04 -17.72
CA GLN A 411 6.77 -36.89 -18.23
C GLN A 411 8.17 -36.47 -17.76
N ALA A 412 8.39 -35.22 -17.33
CA ALA A 412 9.71 -34.74 -16.92
C ALA A 412 9.64 -33.52 -15.99
N GLN A 413 10.68 -33.33 -15.16
CA GLN A 413 10.90 -32.14 -14.34
C GLN A 413 12.19 -31.45 -14.77
N ASN A 414 12.07 -30.22 -15.27
CA ASN A 414 13.20 -29.42 -15.73
C ASN A 414 13.49 -28.28 -14.74
N ARG A 415 14.78 -28.07 -14.42
CA ARG A 415 15.24 -27.05 -13.47
C ARG A 415 15.89 -25.90 -14.24
N PHE A 416 15.47 -24.68 -13.96
CA PHE A 416 15.93 -23.46 -14.63
C PHE A 416 16.49 -22.48 -13.60
N GLN A 417 17.64 -21.90 -13.90
CA GLN A 417 18.33 -20.92 -13.05
C GLN A 417 18.32 -19.57 -13.74
N ALA A 418 17.81 -18.54 -13.06
CA ALA A 418 17.85 -17.17 -13.51
C ALA A 418 18.94 -16.41 -12.74
N ASN A 419 19.63 -15.50 -13.43
CA ASN A 419 20.67 -14.66 -12.82
C ASN A 419 20.07 -13.42 -12.15
N THR A 420 18.85 -13.03 -12.55
CA THR A 420 18.13 -11.87 -12.00
C THR A 420 16.62 -12.17 -11.79
N MET A 421 15.97 -11.36 -10.94
CA MET A 421 14.53 -11.47 -10.70
C MET A 421 13.68 -11.10 -11.92
N ASP A 422 14.18 -10.20 -12.77
CA ASP A 422 13.46 -9.75 -13.97
C ASP A 422 13.51 -10.85 -15.04
N GLU A 423 14.67 -11.49 -15.21
CA GLU A 423 14.81 -12.68 -16.05
C GLU A 423 13.86 -13.80 -15.58
N LEU A 424 13.79 -14.09 -14.27
CA LEU A 424 12.84 -15.06 -13.72
C LEU A 424 11.38 -14.74 -14.11
N ARG A 425 10.98 -13.47 -14.01
CA ARG A 425 9.62 -13.02 -14.35
C ARG A 425 9.33 -13.17 -15.85
N GLU A 426 10.29 -12.87 -16.71
CA GLU A 426 10.17 -13.06 -18.15
C GLU A 426 9.98 -14.54 -18.50
N TRP A 427 10.81 -15.42 -17.94
CA TRP A 427 10.70 -16.86 -18.17
C TRP A 427 9.36 -17.43 -17.70
N VAL A 428 8.89 -17.07 -16.51
CA VAL A 428 7.58 -17.51 -15.99
C VAL A 428 6.44 -17.01 -16.88
N THR A 429 6.51 -15.75 -17.33
CA THR A 429 5.49 -15.16 -18.20
C THR A 429 5.46 -15.83 -19.57
N ALA A 430 6.62 -16.11 -20.16
CA ALA A 430 6.73 -16.81 -21.44
C ALA A 430 6.14 -18.23 -21.38
N ILE A 431 6.42 -18.97 -20.29
CA ILE A 431 5.88 -20.33 -20.10
C ILE A 431 4.36 -20.32 -19.92
N LEU A 432 3.82 -19.38 -19.14
CA LEU A 432 2.36 -19.24 -18.96
C LEU A 432 1.66 -18.83 -20.26
N THR A 433 2.30 -17.97 -21.06
CA THR A 433 1.78 -17.54 -22.37
C THR A 433 1.78 -18.70 -23.37
N PHE A 434 2.86 -19.48 -23.41
CA PHE A 434 2.94 -20.67 -24.28
C PHE A 434 1.91 -21.73 -23.88
N HIS A 435 1.74 -21.98 -22.58
CA HIS A 435 0.76 -22.96 -22.09
C HIS A 435 -0.70 -22.54 -22.34
N SER A 436 -1.02 -21.25 -22.17
CA SER A 436 -2.35 -20.73 -22.49
C SER A 436 -2.64 -20.72 -23.99
N GLY A 437 -1.64 -20.45 -24.82
CA GLY A 437 -1.73 -20.62 -26.28
C GLY A 437 -2.01 -22.06 -26.68
N TRP A 438 -1.28 -23.02 -26.09
CA TRP A 438 -1.42 -24.44 -26.42
C TRP A 438 -2.77 -25.04 -25.99
N MET A 439 -3.30 -24.63 -24.83
CA MET A 439 -4.63 -25.06 -24.36
C MET A 439 -5.79 -24.50 -25.21
N ASN A 440 -5.62 -23.34 -25.84
CA ASN A 440 -6.63 -22.75 -26.72
C ASN A 440 -6.67 -23.40 -28.11
N THR A 441 -5.61 -24.08 -28.55
CA THR A 441 -5.54 -24.74 -29.86
C THR A 441 -6.01 -26.20 -29.89
N ARG A 442 -6.47 -26.77 -28.76
CA ARG A 442 -6.98 -28.15 -28.67
C ARG A 442 -8.45 -28.26 -28.23
N VAL A 443 -9.27 -27.26 -28.55
CA VAL A 443 -10.74 -27.34 -28.43
C VAL A 443 -11.36 -27.50 -29.80
#